data_AF-A0A1V5NVH2-F1
#
_entry.id   AF-A0A1V5NVH2-F1
#
_cell.length_a   1.000
_cell.length_b   1.000
_cell.length_c   1.000
_cell.angle_alpha   90.00
_cell.angle_beta   90.00
_cell.angle_gamma   90.00
#
_symmetry.space_group_name_H-M   'P 1'
#
loop_
_entity.id
_entity.type
_entity.pdbx_description
1 polymer ?
#
loop_
_entity_poly.entity_id
_entity_poly.type
_entity_poly.pdbx_seq_one_letter_code
_entity_poly.pdbx_strand_id
1 'polypeptide(L)' 'MAIDNLPCELPRDASDGFGKHLMERVIPDLLNGDKSGLIHRATICKNGQLTSRFNYLSDYAGIS' A
#
# COMPACT_ATOMS: atom_id res chain seq x y z
N MET A 1 3.71 -4.41 26.22
CA MET A 1 4.39 -3.74 25.10
C MET A 1 3.66 -4.15 23.84
N ALA A 2 3.10 -3.21 23.09
CA ALA A 2 2.70 -3.46 21.71
C ALA A 2 4.00 -3.48 20.90
N ILE A 3 4.44 -4.68 20.53
CA ILE A 3 5.63 -4.87 19.70
C ILE A 3 5.15 -4.63 18.26
N ASP A 4 5.11 -3.36 17.85
CA ASP A 4 4.59 -2.91 16.56
C ASP A 4 5.51 -3.30 15.37
N ASN A 5 6.63 -3.98 15.65
CA ASN A 5 7.62 -4.45 14.69
C ASN A 5 7.77 -5.98 14.70
N LEU A 6 6.77 -6.74 15.13
CA LEU A 6 6.80 -8.22 15.12
C LEU A 6 7.24 -8.83 13.75
N PRO A 7 6.91 -8.24 12.58
CA PRO A 7 7.48 -8.69 11.30
C PRO A 7 9.00 -8.54 11.21
N CYS A 8 9.57 -7.53 11.87
CA CYS A 8 11.01 -7.26 11.92
C CYS A 8 11.77 -8.15 12.90
N GLU A 9 11.08 -8.89 13.77
CA GLU A 9 11.72 -9.91 14.63
C GLU A 9 12.06 -11.18 13.84
N LEU A 10 11.37 -11.41 12.71
CA LEU A 10 11.66 -12.46 11.72
C LEU A 10 11.77 -11.84 10.32
N PRO A 11 12.81 -11.03 10.06
CA PRO A 11 12.88 -10.19 8.88
C PRO A 11 12.90 -10.97 7.56
N ARG A 12 13.45 -12.19 7.58
CA ARG A 12 13.45 -13.10 6.42
C ARG A 12 12.04 -13.56 6.07
N ASP A 13 11.32 -14.09 7.05
CA ASP A 13 9.98 -14.65 6.84
C ASP A 13 8.98 -13.56 6.43
N ALA A 14 9.10 -12.37 7.03
CA ALA A 14 8.30 -11.21 6.66
C ALA A 14 8.60 -10.75 5.22
N SER A 15 9.87 -10.73 4.81
CA SER A 15 10.27 -10.36 3.44
C SER A 15 9.77 -11.38 2.41
N ASP A 16 9.90 -12.68 2.70
CA ASP A 16 9.42 -13.75 1.81
C ASP A 16 7.89 -13.73 1.69
N GLY A 17 7.19 -13.54 2.81
CA GLY A 17 5.74 -13.42 2.83
C GLY A 17 5.22 -12.19 2.09
N PHE A 18 5.86 -11.02 2.29
CA PHE A 18 5.52 -9.80 1.56
C PHE A 18 5.77 -9.98 0.05
N GLY A 19 6.95 -10.51 -0.32
CA GLY A 19 7.33 -10.73 -1.71
C GLY A 19 6.34 -11.62 -2.46
N LYS A 20 5.92 -12.75 -1.85
CA LYS A 20 4.89 -13.64 -2.41
C LYS A 20 3.58 -12.89 -2.67
N HIS A 21 3.06 -12.16 -1.68
CA HIS A 21 1.82 -11.41 -1.85
C HIS A 21 1.93 -10.31 -2.91
N LEU A 22 3.06 -9.61 -2.96
CA LEU A 22 3.30 -8.59 -3.98
C LEU A 22 3.26 -9.20 -5.38
N MET A 23 4.01 -10.28 -5.60
CA MET A 23 4.08 -10.99 -6.88
C MET A 23 2.74 -11.58 -7.31
N GLU A 24 2.02 -12.23 -6.40
CA GLU A 24 0.78 -12.95 -6.73
C GLU A 24 -0.44 -12.03 -6.85
N ARG A 25 -0.48 -10.93 -6.09
CA ARG A 25 -1.70 -10.11 -5.97
C ARG A 25 -1.58 -8.70 -6.52
N VAL A 26 -0.39 -8.11 -6.54
CA VAL A 26 -0.21 -6.69 -6.92
C VAL A 26 0.36 -6.56 -8.32
N ILE A 27 1.41 -7.32 -8.64
CA ILE A 27 2.05 -7.29 -9.97
C ILE A 27 1.07 -7.56 -11.13
N PRO A 28 0.13 -8.54 -11.03
CA PRO A 28 -0.80 -8.78 -12.13
C PRO A 28 -1.66 -7.56 -12.45
N ASP A 29 -2.16 -6.86 -11.44
CA ASP A 29 -3.00 -5.67 -11.62
C ASP A 29 -2.20 -4.44 -12.05
N LEU A 30 -0.92 -4.34 -11.67
CA LEU A 30 -0.04 -3.30 -12.21
C LEU A 30 0.16 -3.42 -13.72
N LEU A 31 0.24 -4.66 -14.24
CA LEU A 31 0.54 -4.91 -15.66
C LEU A 31 -0.70 -5.05 -16.54
N ASN A 32 -1.84 -5.47 -15.97
CA ASN A 32 -3.06 -5.75 -16.73
C ASN A 32 -3.97 -4.51 -16.93
N GLY A 33 -3.55 -3.34 -16.44
CA GLY A 33 -4.35 -2.11 -16.45
C GLY A 33 -5.33 -2.00 -15.28
N ASP A 34 -5.00 -2.57 -14.13
CA ASP A 34 -5.79 -2.54 -12.89
C ASP A 34 -7.22 -3.06 -13.04
N LYS A 35 -7.39 -4.24 -13.67
CA LYS A 35 -8.72 -4.81 -13.95
C LYS A 35 -9.55 -5.05 -12.69
N SER A 36 -8.91 -5.32 -11.55
CA SER A 36 -9.61 -5.50 -10.26
C SER A 36 -9.89 -4.19 -9.51
N GLY A 37 -9.34 -3.06 -9.98
CA GLY A 37 -9.36 -1.76 -9.30
C GLY A 37 -8.52 -1.72 -8.02
N LEU A 38 -7.66 -2.71 -7.77
CA LEU A 38 -6.81 -2.79 -6.59
C LEU A 38 -5.83 -1.62 -6.53
N ILE A 39 -5.16 -1.29 -7.65
CA ILE A 39 -4.19 -0.20 -7.71
C ILE A 39 -4.87 1.14 -7.46
N HIS A 40 -6.03 1.36 -8.08
CA HIS A 40 -6.82 2.56 -7.87
C HIS A 40 -7.20 2.74 -6.39
N ARG A 41 -7.69 1.70 -5.73
CA ARG A 41 -8.04 1.76 -4.30
C ARG A 41 -6.83 1.91 -3.38
N ALA A 42 -5.68 1.38 -3.79
CA ALA A 42 -4.42 1.48 -3.05
C ALA A 42 -3.68 2.81 -3.29
N THR A 43 -4.04 3.57 -4.32
CA THR A 43 -3.37 4.84 -4.67
C THR A 43 -3.78 5.96 -3.72
N ILE A 44 -2.86 6.35 -2.84
CA ILE A 44 -3.08 7.42 -1.85
C ILE A 44 -3.05 8.80 -2.48
N CYS A 45 -2.07 9.05 -3.35
CA CYS A 45 -1.86 10.34 -4.02
C CYS A 45 -1.70 10.12 -5.53
N LYS A 46 -2.28 11.01 -6.34
CA LYS A 46 -2.15 11.03 -7.79
C LYS A 46 -1.97 12.47 -8.25
N ASN A 47 -0.96 12.71 -9.09
CA ASN A 47 -0.64 14.05 -9.62
C ASN A 47 -0.46 15.12 -8.51
N GLY A 48 0.18 14.74 -7.40
CA GLY A 48 0.45 15.65 -6.28
C GLY A 48 -0.75 15.94 -5.37
N GLN A 49 -1.89 15.30 -5.58
CA GLN A 49 -3.09 15.48 -4.76
C GLN A 49 -3.53 14.16 -4.13
N LEU A 50 -4.03 14.24 -2.89
CA LEU A 50 -4.68 13.11 -2.24
C LEU A 50 -5.90 12.67 -3.06
N THR A 51 -6.08 11.36 -3.19
CA THR A 51 -7.30 10.84 -3.81
C THR A 51 -8.46 10.94 -2.81
N SER A 52 -9.70 11.02 -3.30
CA SER A 52 -10.89 11.27 -2.47
C SER A 52 -11.01 10.34 -1.26
N ARG A 53 -10.61 9.07 -1.39
CA ARG A 53 -10.62 8.09 -0.30
C ARG A 53 -9.69 8.48 0.87
N PHE A 54 -8.61 9.19 0.58
CA PHE A 54 -7.57 9.57 1.54
C PHE A 54 -7.59 11.06 1.89
N ASN A 55 -8.62 11.83 1.49
CA ASN A 55 -8.75 13.24 1.86
C ASN A 55 -8.76 13.47 3.38
N TYR A 56 -9.14 12.48 4.19
CA TYR A 56 -9.07 12.57 5.64
C TYR A 56 -7.63 12.74 6.18
N LEU A 57 -6.61 12.48 5.34
CA LEU A 57 -5.20 12.69 5.68
C LEU A 57 -4.70 14.11 5.36
N SER A 58 -5.53 15.01 4.81
CA SER A 58 -5.08 16.35 4.36
C SER A 58 -4.44 17.15 5.50
N ASP A 59 -5.06 17.15 6.68
CA ASP A 59 -4.53 17.83 7.86
C ASP A 59 -3.22 17.20 8.35
N TYR A 60 -3.16 15.87 8.35
CA TYR A 60 -1.94 15.14 8.72
C TYR A 60 -0.79 15.43 7.75
N ALA A 61 -1.09 15.54 6.46
CA ALA A 61 -0.13 15.83 5.42
C ALA A 61 0.24 17.33 5.34
N GLY A 62 -0.46 18.20 6.08
CA GLY A 62 -0.22 19.65 6.07
C GLY A 62 -0.59 20.34 4.75
N ILE A 63 -1.62 19.84 4.05
CA ILE A 63 -2.04 20.31 2.72
C ILE A 63 -3.48 20.87 2.75
N SER A 64 -3.95 21.29 3.94
CA SER A 64 -5.28 21.85 4.19
C SER A 64 -5.51 23.18 3.47
#